data_AF-A0A483LRI6-F1
#
_entry.id   AF-A0A483LRI6-F1
#
_cell.length_a   1.000
_cell.length_b   1.000
_cell.length_c   1.000
_cell.angle_alpha   90.00
_cell.angle_beta   90.00
_cell.angle_gamma   90.00
#
_symmetry.space_group_name_H-M   'P 1'
#
loop_
_entity.id
_entity.type
_entity.pdbx_description
1 polymer ?
#
loop_
_entity_poly.entity_id
_entity_poly.type
_entity_poly.pdbx_seq_one_letter_code
_entity_poly.pdbx_strand_id
1 'polypeptide(L)'
;MVSIEIKTATVYYSTAKKRRYLSKRGAINAEARSIIYARYPYEKPDYENGMLTYPGYCIEADEPERYQKMHRRLSKIIERNITKTN
;
A
#
# COMPACT_ATOMS: atom_id res chain seq x y z
N MET A 1 -38.51 10.56 12.50
CA MET A 1 -38.04 11.70 11.67
C MET A 1 -36.58 11.42 11.33
N VAL A 2 -36.23 11.26 10.04
CA VAL A 2 -34.85 10.94 9.64
C VAL A 2 -34.28 12.21 9.00
N SER A 3 -33.23 12.77 9.61
CA SER A 3 -32.49 13.91 9.08
C SER A 3 -31.11 13.45 8.58
N ILE A 4 -30.64 14.06 7.49
CA ILE A 4 -29.31 13.82 6.92
C ILE A 4 -28.47 15.08 7.15
N GLU A 5 -27.25 14.92 7.66
CA GLU A 5 -26.30 16.01 7.90
C GLU A 5 -25.07 15.88 7.00
N ILE A 6 -24.67 16.99 6.37
CA ILE A 6 -23.42 17.07 5.60
C ILE A 6 -22.29 17.46 6.54
N LYS A 7 -21.21 16.65 6.56
CA LYS A 7 -20.01 16.88 7.37
C LYS A 7 -18.75 16.87 6.51
N THR A 8 -17.84 17.80 6.77
CA THR A 8 -16.51 17.82 6.16
C THR A 8 -15.56 16.93 6.96
N ALA A 9 -14.77 16.09 6.27
CA ALA A 9 -13.77 15.24 6.90
C ALA A 9 -12.40 15.42 6.22
N THR A 10 -11.33 15.37 7.00
CA THR A 10 -9.97 15.35 6.48
C THR A 10 -9.73 14.02 5.76
N VAL A 11 -9.29 14.12 4.50
CA VAL A 11 -8.92 12.96 3.69
C VAL A 11 -7.44 13.01 3.34
N TYR A 12 -6.82 11.84 3.34
CA TYR A 12 -5.43 11.65 2.94
C TYR A 12 -5.40 10.98 1.58
N TYR A 13 -4.85 11.64 0.58
CA TYR A 13 -4.77 11.11 -0.77
C TYR A 13 -3.43 10.43 -1.00
N SER A 14 -3.46 9.16 -1.40
CA SER A 14 -2.30 8.40 -1.87
C SER A 14 -2.15 8.60 -3.37
N THR A 15 -1.02 9.15 -3.81
CA THR A 15 -0.75 9.44 -5.21
C THR A 15 -0.38 8.18 -5.98
N ALA A 16 0.43 7.29 -5.40
CA ALA A 16 0.78 6.02 -6.04
C ALA A 16 -0.44 5.11 -6.23
N LYS A 17 -1.35 5.05 -5.25
CA LYS A 17 -2.55 4.20 -5.32
C LYS A 17 -3.79 4.90 -5.88
N LYS A 18 -3.72 6.21 -6.12
CA LYS A 18 -4.82 7.06 -6.60
C LYS A 18 -6.10 6.90 -5.78
N ARG A 19 -5.97 6.79 -4.45
CA ARG A 19 -7.09 6.51 -3.52
C ARG A 19 -7.07 7.44 -2.31
N ARG A 20 -8.26 7.81 -1.85
CA ARG A 20 -8.47 8.57 -0.60
C ARG A 20 -8.60 7.65 0.60
N TYR A 21 -8.06 8.10 1.73
CA TYR A 21 -8.05 7.41 3.01
C TYR A 21 -8.57 8.34 4.09
N LEU A 22 -9.35 7.79 5.03
CA LEU A 22 -9.83 8.53 6.20
C LEU A 22 -8.82 8.56 7.35
N SER A 23 -7.71 7.81 7.22
CA SER A 23 -6.64 7.78 8.22
C SER A 23 -5.28 8.06 7.58
N LYS A 24 -4.49 8.90 8.27
CA LYS A 24 -3.12 9.24 7.86
C LYS A 24 -2.27 7.98 7.70
N ARG A 25 -2.31 7.12 8.71
CA ARG A 25 -1.54 5.85 8.74
C ARG A 25 -1.98 4.90 7.63
N GLY A 26 -3.28 4.83 7.32
CA GLY A 26 -3.80 4.04 6.22
C GLY A 26 -3.26 4.51 4.86
N ALA A 27 -3.21 5.83 4.64
CA ALA A 27 -2.63 6.41 3.43
C ALA A 27 -1.14 6.11 3.31
N ILE A 28 -0.37 6.34 4.39
CA ILE A 28 1.08 6.09 4.41
C ILE A 28 1.39 4.62 4.11
N ASN A 29 0.71 3.69 4.77
CA ASN A 29 0.93 2.27 4.55
C ASN A 29 0.58 1.87 3.11
N ALA A 30 -0.53 2.38 2.58
CA ALA A 30 -0.94 2.08 1.22
C ALA A 30 0.04 2.63 0.17
N GLU A 31 0.53 3.86 0.37
CA GLU A 31 1.52 4.50 -0.48
C GLU A 31 2.85 3.73 -0.46
N ALA A 32 3.37 3.43 0.74
CA ALA A 32 4.59 2.64 0.91
C ALA A 32 4.48 1.27 0.25
N ARG A 33 3.36 0.57 0.48
CA ARG A 33 3.07 -0.72 -0.14
C ARG A 33 3.03 -0.61 -1.67
N SER A 34 2.37 0.41 -2.21
CA SER A 34 2.30 0.64 -3.66
C SER A 34 3.68 0.83 -4.29
N ILE A 35 4.56 1.58 -3.63
CA ILE A 35 5.94 1.80 -4.10
C ILE A 35 6.74 0.50 -4.07
N ILE A 36 6.60 -0.30 -3.01
CA ILE A 36 7.29 -1.59 -2.90
C ILE A 36 6.84 -2.54 -4.02
N TYR A 37 5.54 -2.70 -4.22
CA TYR A 37 5.01 -3.61 -5.25
C TYR A 37 5.19 -3.10 -6.68
N ALA A 38 5.39 -1.79 -6.88
CA ALA A 38 5.83 -1.28 -8.18
C ALA A 38 7.26 -1.73 -8.53
N ARG A 39 8.12 -1.95 -7.52
CA ARG A 39 9.50 -2.41 -7.70
C ARG A 39 9.65 -3.93 -7.65
N TYR A 40 8.84 -4.58 -6.82
CA TYR A 40 8.82 -6.03 -6.63
C TYR A 40 7.38 -6.51 -6.80
N PRO A 41 6.92 -6.66 -8.06
CA PRO A 41 5.55 -7.09 -8.34
C PRO A 41 5.23 -8.43 -7.70
N TYR A 42 3.96 -8.64 -7.40
CA TYR A 42 3.47 -9.96 -7.02
C TYR A 42 3.39 -10.83 -8.27
N GLU A 43 4.07 -11.97 -8.24
CA GLU A 43 4.07 -12.97 -9.29
C GLU A 43 3.17 -14.12 -8.85
N LYS A 44 2.26 -14.51 -9.73
CA LYS A 44 1.34 -15.62 -9.48
C LYS A 44 2.07 -16.95 -9.68
N PRO A 45 1.61 -18.03 -9.02
CA PRO A 45 2.10 -19.36 -9.35
C PRO A 45 1.68 -19.76 -10.76
N ASP A 46 2.59 -20.38 -11.50
CA ASP A 46 2.34 -20.98 -12.81
C ASP A 46 2.16 -22.49 -12.69
N TYR A 47 1.22 -23.01 -13.50
CA TYR A 47 0.89 -24.42 -13.55
C TYR A 47 0.90 -24.90 -15.00
N GLU A 48 1.51 -26.05 -15.24
CA GLU A 48 1.46 -26.74 -16.53
C GLU A 48 0.88 -28.15 -16.31
N ASN A 49 -0.15 -28.51 -17.09
CA ASN A 49 -0.84 -29.81 -16.97
C ASN A 49 -1.31 -30.15 -15.54
N GLY A 50 -1.72 -29.13 -14.77
CA GLY A 50 -2.17 -29.29 -13.39
C GLY A 50 -1.04 -29.43 -12.36
N MET A 51 0.23 -29.40 -12.80
CA MET A 51 1.40 -29.44 -11.93
C MET A 51 1.97 -28.04 -11.75
N LEU A 52 2.32 -27.69 -10.51
CA LEU A 52 2.97 -26.43 -10.20
C LEU A 52 4.37 -26.41 -10.83
N THR A 53 4.63 -25.48 -11.73
CA THR A 53 5.94 -25.30 -12.37
C THR A 53 6.71 -24.12 -11.78
N TYR A 54 6.01 -23.09 -11.32
CA TYR A 54 6.59 -21.95 -10.63
C TYR A 54 5.68 -21.53 -9.45
N PRO A 55 6.19 -21.40 -8.21
CA PRO A 55 5.36 -21.05 -7.06
C PRO A 55 4.91 -19.57 -7.03
N GLY A 56 5.40 -18.73 -7.93
CA GLY A 56 5.22 -17.28 -7.83
C GLY A 56 6.25 -16.64 -6.92
N TYR A 57 6.10 -15.33 -6.70
CA TYR A 57 6.95 -14.54 -5.82
C TYR A 57 6.16 -13.39 -5.19
N CYS A 58 6.34 -13.22 -3.88
CA CYS A 58 5.82 -12.13 -3.11
C CYS A 58 6.86 -11.70 -2.08
N ILE A 59 7.44 -10.52 -2.27
CA ILE A 59 8.46 -9.99 -1.35
C ILE A 59 8.03 -9.93 0.13
N GLU A 60 6.72 -9.80 0.41
CA GLU A 60 6.17 -9.81 1.77
C GLU A 60 6.26 -11.21 2.42
N ALA A 61 6.14 -12.29 1.63
CA ALA A 61 6.17 -13.67 2.10
C ALA A 61 7.58 -14.30 1.97
N ASP A 62 8.24 -14.09 0.84
CA ASP A 62 9.53 -14.73 0.52
C ASP A 62 10.73 -14.01 1.16
N GLU A 63 10.64 -12.68 1.35
CA GLU A 63 11.69 -11.87 1.96
C GLU A 63 11.14 -10.92 3.05
N PRO A 64 10.52 -11.46 4.12
CA PRO A 64 9.75 -10.69 5.08
C PRO A 64 10.59 -9.61 5.81
N GLU A 65 11.85 -9.91 6.14
CA GLU A 65 12.74 -8.92 6.76
C GLU A 65 13.03 -7.73 5.84
N ARG A 66 13.28 -8.01 4.56
CA ARG A 66 13.57 -6.98 3.56
C ARG A 66 12.33 -6.12 3.34
N TYR A 67 11.17 -6.74 3.19
CA TYR A 67 9.89 -6.06 3.11
C TYR A 67 9.66 -5.14 4.32
N GLN A 68 9.80 -5.66 5.55
CA GLN A 68 9.61 -4.88 6.78
C GLN A 68 10.57 -3.69 6.87
N LYS A 69 11.86 -3.88 6.54
CA LYS A 69 12.88 -2.81 6.52
C LYS A 69 12.50 -1.72 5.51
N MET A 70 12.09 -2.08 4.29
CA MET A 70 11.66 -1.13 3.27
C MET A 70 10.38 -0.41 3.66
N HIS A 71 9.35 -1.15 4.07
CA HIS A 71 8.07 -0.59 4.49
C HIS A 71 8.27 0.43 5.60
N ARG A 72 9.01 0.08 6.66
CA ARG A 72 9.33 1.01 7.76
C ARG A 72 10.05 2.28 7.29
N ARG A 73 11.05 2.15 6.40
CA ARG A 73 11.83 3.29 5.89
C ARG A 73 10.96 4.19 5.01
N LEU A 74 10.22 3.61 4.07
CA LEU A 74 9.32 4.34 3.18
C LEU A 74 8.20 5.03 3.95
N SER A 75 7.58 4.35 4.92
CA SER A 75 6.55 4.98 5.77
C SER A 75 7.09 6.22 6.49
N LYS A 76 8.32 6.17 7.03
CA LYS A 76 8.94 7.35 7.67
C LYS A 76 9.24 8.48 6.68
N ILE A 77 9.68 8.16 5.46
CA ILE A 77 9.95 9.15 4.41
C ILE A 77 8.64 9.81 3.97
N ILE A 78 7.62 9.01 3.66
CA ILE A 78 6.30 9.50 3.25
C ILE A 78 5.72 10.37 4.35
N GLU A 79 5.76 9.92 5.61
CA GLU A 79 5.26 10.69 6.74
C GLU A 79 5.88 12.09 6.85
N ARG A 80 7.20 12.20 6.64
CA ARG A 80 7.93 13.47 6.65
C ARG A 80 7.55 14.38 5.48
N ASN A 81 7.18 13.79 4.34
CA ASN A 81 6.85 14.50 3.11
C ASN A 81 5.35 14.80 2.94
N ILE A 82 4.50 14.47 3.92
CA ILE A 82 3.09 14.86 3.88
C ILE A 82 3.00 16.38 4.00
N THR A 83 2.78 17.04 2.88
CA THR A 83 2.46 18.47 2.83
C THR A 83 1.01 18.65 3.26
N LYS A 84 0.78 19.52 4.24
CA LYS A 84 -0.57 20.03 4.51
C LYS A 84 -0.83 21.12 3.47
N THR A 85 -1.64 20.83 2.47
CA THR A 85 -2.23 21.90 1.66
C THR A 85 -3.29 22.55 2.54
N ASN A 86 -3.02 23.78 3.00
CA ASN A 86 -4.00 24.64 3.68
C ASN A 86 -5.06 25.12 2.70
#